data_AF-A0A3L7VZQ5-F1
#
_entry.id   AF-A0A3L7VZQ5-F1
#
_cell.length_a   1.000
_cell.length_b   1.000
_cell.length_c   1.000
_cell.angle_alpha   90.00
_cell.angle_beta   90.00
_cell.angle_gamma   90.00
#
_symmetry.space_group_name_H-M   'P 1'
#
loop_
_entity.id
_entity.type
_entity.pdbx_description
1 polymer ?
#
loop_
_entity_poly.entity_id
_entity_poly.type
_entity_poly.pdbx_seq_one_letter_code
_entity_poly.pdbx_strand_id
1 'polypeptide(L)'
;MSNRKSLIDQILEAASARGIYNPTAHAPRPLDIPDDSLVPAQDRMAYHLLKSNGFAPPFIEERTLLLADFATLSQERDALLQRWAQLTAVRQTQALQQLRTRLHDLWRRTLDYNLQAPPALQIGGVRVDYELRDFVENTSQ
;
A
#
# COMPACT_ATOMS: atom_id res chain seq x y z
N MET A 1 -24.31 -17.90 -34.73
CA MET A 1 -23.41 -18.76 -33.91
C MET A 1 -22.14 -19.03 -34.70
N SER A 2 -21.03 -18.33 -34.40
CA SER A 2 -19.73 -18.58 -35.02
C SER A 2 -18.81 -19.23 -34.00
N ASN A 3 -18.70 -20.56 -34.06
CA ASN A 3 -17.78 -21.33 -33.22
C ASN A 3 -16.43 -21.43 -33.96
N ARG A 4 -15.61 -20.39 -33.88
CA ARG A 4 -14.19 -20.46 -34.30
C ARG A 4 -13.36 -20.69 -33.05
N LYS A 5 -13.11 -21.96 -32.70
CA LYS A 5 -12.07 -22.31 -31.73
C LYS A 5 -10.74 -21.75 -32.24
N SER A 6 -10.11 -20.89 -31.45
CA SER A 6 -8.80 -20.33 -31.77
C SER A 6 -7.78 -21.45 -31.88
N LEU A 7 -6.74 -21.27 -32.71
CA LEU A 7 -5.59 -22.18 -32.75
C LEU A 7 -5.01 -22.41 -31.34
N ILE A 8 -5.09 -21.37 -30.50
CA ILE A 8 -4.65 -21.39 -29.10
C ILE A 8 -5.49 -22.39 -28.28
N ASP A 9 -6.81 -22.45 -28.48
CA ASP A 9 -7.71 -23.35 -27.74
C ASP A 9 -7.39 -24.80 -28.07
N GLN A 10 -7.08 -25.10 -29.34
CA GLN A 10 -6.72 -26.44 -29.79
C GLN A 10 -5.37 -26.88 -29.22
N ILE A 11 -4.41 -25.96 -29.11
CA ILE A 11 -3.11 -26.22 -28.49
C ILE A 11 -3.27 -26.51 -27.00
N LEU A 12 -4.10 -25.74 -26.29
CA LEU A 12 -4.40 -25.95 -24.87
C LEU A 12 -5.07 -27.30 -24.62
N GLU A 13 -6.06 -27.64 -25.44
CA GLU A 13 -6.81 -28.90 -25.34
C GLU A 13 -5.92 -30.11 -25.63
N ALA A 14 -5.03 -30.02 -26.62
CA ALA A 14 -4.04 -31.05 -26.92
C ALA A 14 -2.97 -31.20 -25.80
N ALA A 15 -2.54 -30.09 -25.20
CA ALA A 15 -1.62 -30.12 -24.06
C ALA A 15 -2.27 -30.74 -22.81
N SER A 16 -3.57 -30.50 -22.61
CA SER A 16 -4.37 -31.11 -21.55
C SER A 16 -4.58 -32.62 -21.75
N ALA A 17 -4.95 -33.03 -22.97
CA ALA A 17 -5.10 -34.45 -23.32
C ALA A 17 -3.79 -35.25 -23.16
N ARG A 18 -2.64 -34.60 -23.33
CA ARG A 18 -1.30 -35.19 -23.13
C ARG A 18 -0.82 -35.14 -21.68
N GLY A 19 -1.59 -34.55 -20.76
CA GLY A 19 -1.22 -34.37 -19.35
C GLY A 19 -0.08 -33.38 -19.11
N ILE A 20 0.31 -32.59 -20.12
CA ILE A 20 1.39 -31.59 -20.04
C ILE A 20 0.86 -30.31 -19.38
N TYR A 21 -0.43 -30.03 -19.53
CA TYR A 21 -1.10 -28.87 -18.95
C TYR A 21 -2.35 -29.33 -18.20
N ASN A 22 -2.44 -29.06 -16.91
CA ASN A 22 -3.67 -29.31 -16.16
C ASN A 22 -4.23 -27.97 -15.64
N PRO A 23 -5.29 -27.42 -16.24
CA PRO A 23 -5.87 -26.15 -15.81
C PRO A 23 -6.46 -26.22 -14.39
N THR A 24 -6.74 -27.42 -13.86
CA THR A 24 -7.27 -27.62 -12.50
C THR A 24 -6.20 -27.98 -11.48
N ALA A 25 -4.91 -28.11 -11.88
CA ALA A 25 -3.81 -28.40 -10.95
C ALA A 25 -3.38 -27.19 -10.09
N HIS A 26 -4.05 -26.05 -10.26
CA HIS A 26 -3.92 -24.90 -9.38
C HIS A 26 -5.14 -24.80 -8.45
N ALA A 27 -5.45 -25.85 -7.70
CA ALA A 27 -5.82 -25.55 -6.32
C ALA A 27 -4.61 -24.77 -5.76
N PRO A 28 -4.78 -23.57 -5.17
CA PRO A 28 -3.67 -22.88 -4.54
C PRO A 28 -3.18 -23.81 -3.44
N ARG A 29 -2.17 -24.63 -3.73
CA ARG A 29 -1.48 -25.39 -2.69
C ARG A 29 -0.92 -24.29 -1.80
N PRO A 30 -1.36 -24.19 -0.52
CA PRO A 30 -0.78 -23.22 0.38
C PRO A 30 0.73 -23.40 0.27
N LEU A 31 1.44 -22.33 -0.08
CA LEU A 31 2.88 -22.36 -0.01
C LEU A 31 3.20 -22.72 1.43
N ASP A 32 3.68 -23.94 1.65
CA ASP A 32 4.20 -24.37 2.92
C ASP A 32 5.49 -23.56 3.10
N ILE A 33 5.33 -22.36 3.67
CA ILE A 33 6.42 -21.51 4.10
C ILE A 33 6.47 -21.70 5.61
N PRO A 34 7.06 -22.80 6.12
CA PRO A 34 7.23 -23.02 7.55
C PRO A 34 8.46 -22.25 8.07
N ASP A 35 8.93 -21.25 7.31
CA ASP A 35 10.14 -20.54 7.67
C ASP A 35 9.82 -19.19 8.32
N ASP A 36 9.39 -19.25 9.58
CA ASP A 36 9.32 -18.09 10.47
C ASP A 36 10.72 -17.78 11.06
N SER A 37 11.82 -18.32 10.49
CA SER A 37 13.19 -18.04 10.96
C SER A 37 13.54 -16.55 10.90
N LEU A 38 12.97 -15.84 9.92
CA LEU A 38 13.12 -14.39 9.73
C LEU A 38 12.33 -13.56 10.75
N VAL A 39 11.41 -14.19 11.50
CA VAL A 39 10.69 -13.54 12.59
C VAL A 39 11.53 -13.67 13.88
N PRO A 40 11.70 -12.60 14.67
CA PRO A 40 12.35 -12.67 15.97
C PRO A 40 11.74 -13.77 16.84
N ALA A 41 12.56 -14.49 17.62
CA ALA A 41 12.13 -15.69 18.34
C ALA A 41 10.90 -15.46 19.25
N GLN A 42 10.81 -14.27 19.85
CA GLN A 42 9.70 -13.85 20.70
C GLN A 42 8.35 -13.68 19.96
N ASP A 43 8.39 -13.39 18.65
CA ASP A 43 7.19 -13.05 17.87
C ASP A 43 6.72 -14.21 16.98
N ARG A 44 7.56 -15.25 16.79
CA ARG A 44 7.27 -16.41 15.92
C ARG A 44 5.93 -17.07 16.22
N MET A 45 5.62 -17.32 17.49
CA MET A 45 4.37 -17.99 17.87
C MET A 45 3.14 -17.15 17.52
N ALA A 46 3.19 -15.84 17.74
CA ALA A 46 2.09 -14.93 17.40
C ALA A 46 1.87 -14.86 15.87
N TYR A 47 2.96 -14.74 15.10
CA TYR A 47 2.90 -14.74 13.63
C TYR A 47 2.40 -16.06 13.07
N HIS A 48 2.88 -17.18 13.62
CA HIS A 48 2.44 -18.51 13.23
C HIS A 48 0.95 -18.72 13.50
N LEU A 49 0.44 -18.26 14.64
CA LEU A 49 -1.00 -18.31 14.96
C LEU A 49 -1.84 -17.48 14.00
N LEU A 50 -1.42 -16.25 13.69
CA LEU A 50 -2.13 -15.40 12.73
C LEU A 50 -2.17 -16.04 11.34
N LYS A 51 -1.01 -16.47 10.84
CA LYS A 51 -0.85 -17.11 9.53
C LYS A 51 -1.63 -18.42 9.40
N SER A 52 -1.58 -19.27 10.42
CA SER A 52 -2.30 -20.57 10.43
C SER A 52 -3.82 -20.42 10.49
N ASN A 53 -4.33 -19.30 10.99
CA ASN A 53 -5.76 -18.98 11.01
C ASN A 53 -6.21 -18.11 9.83
N GLY A 54 -5.32 -17.87 8.85
CA GLY A 54 -5.63 -17.08 7.66
C GLY A 54 -5.74 -15.57 7.93
N PHE A 55 -5.27 -15.09 9.07
CA PHE A 55 -5.26 -13.67 9.42
C PHE A 55 -3.93 -13.02 9.05
N ALA A 56 -4.01 -11.83 8.44
CA ALA A 56 -2.85 -10.97 8.30
C ALA A 56 -2.50 -10.39 9.68
N PRO A 57 -1.21 -10.24 10.01
CA PRO A 57 -0.85 -9.46 11.18
C PRO A 57 -1.39 -8.03 11.11
N PRO A 58 -1.84 -7.44 12.23
CA PRO A 58 -2.56 -6.16 12.23
C PRO A 58 -1.78 -5.02 11.58
N PHE A 59 -0.45 -5.00 11.74
CA PHE A 59 0.42 -3.99 11.12
C PHE A 59 0.51 -4.10 9.58
N ILE A 60 0.05 -5.19 8.95
CA ILE A 60 -0.01 -5.28 7.47
C ILE A 60 -1.19 -4.46 6.93
N GLU A 61 -2.35 -4.59 7.58
CA GLU A 61 -3.56 -3.85 7.22
C GLU A 61 -3.37 -2.36 7.50
N GLU A 62 -2.84 -2.02 8.69
CA GLU A 62 -2.56 -0.65 9.07
C GLU A 62 -1.56 0.03 8.12
N ARG A 63 -0.52 -0.70 7.68
CA ARG A 63 0.43 -0.21 6.68
C ARG A 63 -0.27 0.16 5.36
N THR A 64 -1.19 -0.69 4.93
CA THR A 64 -1.93 -0.47 3.67
C THR A 64 -2.79 0.78 3.77
N LEU A 65 -3.47 0.98 4.90
CA LEU A 65 -4.27 2.17 5.17
C LEU A 65 -3.40 3.43 5.21
N LEU A 66 -2.26 3.39 5.90
CA LEU A 66 -1.32 4.53 5.95
C LEU A 66 -0.81 4.90 4.55
N LEU A 67 -0.45 3.93 3.72
CA LEU A 67 -0.02 4.19 2.34
C LEU A 67 -1.13 4.78 1.47
N ALA A 68 -2.37 4.36 1.67
CA ALA A 68 -3.51 4.96 0.99
C ALA A 68 -3.76 6.42 1.44
N ASP A 69 -3.61 6.70 2.73
CA ASP A 69 -3.69 8.05 3.28
C ASP A 69 -2.59 8.95 2.71
N PHE A 70 -1.37 8.44 2.58
CA PHE A 70 -0.25 9.12 1.91
C PHE A 70 -0.59 9.51 0.46
N ALA A 71 -1.10 8.55 -0.31
CA ALA A 71 -1.48 8.79 -1.70
C ALA A 71 -2.59 9.84 -1.80
N THR A 72 -3.61 9.76 -0.93
CA THR A 72 -4.72 10.71 -0.88
C THR A 72 -4.22 12.12 -0.55
N LEU A 73 -3.39 12.28 0.49
CA LEU A 73 -2.87 13.58 0.89
C LEU A 73 -1.99 14.20 -0.22
N SER A 74 -1.22 13.37 -0.92
CA SER A 74 -0.41 13.82 -2.07
C SER A 74 -1.29 14.34 -3.20
N GLN A 75 -2.36 13.62 -3.54
CA GLN A 75 -3.33 14.07 -4.55
C GLN A 75 -4.02 15.38 -4.16
N GLU A 76 -4.40 15.52 -2.89
CA GLU A 76 -5.01 16.76 -2.39
C GLU A 76 -4.05 17.95 -2.45
N ARG A 77 -2.78 17.74 -2.09
CA ARG A 77 -1.71 18.74 -2.24
C ARG A 77 -1.56 19.15 -3.70
N ASP A 78 -1.48 18.19 -4.62
CA ASP A 78 -1.29 18.47 -6.04
C ASP A 78 -2.50 19.23 -6.61
N ALA A 79 -3.72 18.82 -6.26
CA ALA A 79 -4.94 19.54 -6.63
C ALA A 79 -5.00 20.94 -6.02
N LEU A 80 -4.42 21.14 -4.82
CA LEU A 80 -4.31 22.46 -4.19
C LEU A 80 -3.30 23.35 -4.92
N LEU A 81 -2.14 22.82 -5.32
CA LEU A 81 -1.15 23.54 -6.13
C LEU A 81 -1.77 24.06 -7.44
N GLN A 82 -2.51 23.22 -8.16
CA GLN A 82 -3.13 23.58 -9.45
C GLN A 82 -4.11 24.76 -9.36
N ARG A 83 -4.80 24.93 -8.23
CA ARG A 83 -5.78 26.00 -8.02
C ARG A 83 -5.27 27.13 -7.13
N TRP A 84 -4.01 27.09 -6.70
CA TRP A 84 -3.47 27.99 -5.68
C TRP A 84 -3.63 29.47 -6.04
N ALA A 85 -3.31 29.82 -7.29
CA ALA A 85 -3.41 31.19 -7.82
C ALA A 85 -4.86 31.72 -7.88
N GLN A 86 -5.86 30.83 -7.89
CA GLN A 86 -7.28 31.19 -7.94
C GLN A 86 -7.87 31.40 -6.54
N LEU A 87 -7.14 31.03 -5.48
CA LEU A 87 -7.60 31.16 -4.11
C LEU A 87 -7.34 32.57 -3.57
N THR A 88 -8.25 33.06 -2.73
CA THR A 88 -8.02 34.27 -1.95
C THR A 88 -6.99 34.01 -0.85
N ALA A 89 -6.29 35.04 -0.39
CA ALA A 89 -5.31 34.93 0.69
C ALA A 89 -5.85 34.23 1.95
N VAL A 90 -7.11 34.51 2.32
CA VAL A 90 -7.77 33.83 3.46
C VAL A 90 -7.90 32.32 3.22
N ARG A 91 -8.30 31.92 2.00
CA ARG A 91 -8.42 30.50 1.64
C ARG A 91 -7.06 29.81 1.54
N GLN A 92 -6.04 30.51 1.07
CA GLN A 92 -4.66 30.00 1.04
C GLN A 92 -4.15 29.71 2.45
N THR A 93 -4.31 30.65 3.39
CA THR A 93 -3.92 30.44 4.80
C THR A 93 -4.66 29.26 5.43
N GLN A 94 -5.97 29.15 5.20
CA GLN A 94 -6.77 28.02 5.69
C GLN A 94 -6.29 26.68 5.10
N ALA A 95 -6.02 26.64 3.80
CA ALA A 95 -5.55 25.43 3.12
C ALA A 95 -4.17 24.99 3.63
N LEU A 96 -3.23 25.93 3.84
CA LEU A 96 -1.93 25.63 4.46
C LEU A 96 -2.07 25.08 5.87
N GLN A 97 -2.95 25.68 6.68
CA GLN A 97 -3.18 25.22 8.04
C GLN A 97 -3.78 23.80 8.06
N GLN A 98 -4.71 23.50 7.15
CA GLN A 98 -5.29 22.16 7.00
C GLN A 98 -4.24 21.14 6.55
N LEU A 99 -3.42 21.47 5.54
CA LEU A 99 -2.36 20.60 5.04
C LEU A 99 -1.35 20.28 6.16
N ARG A 100 -0.94 21.31 6.92
CA ARG A 100 -0.05 21.14 8.08
C ARG A 100 -0.64 20.19 9.13
N THR A 101 -1.89 20.38 9.52
CA THR A 101 -2.55 19.51 10.50
C THR A 101 -2.59 18.07 10.01
N ARG A 102 -3.00 17.84 8.75
CA ARG A 102 -3.07 16.50 8.17
C ARG A 102 -1.71 15.81 8.08
N LEU A 103 -0.67 16.54 7.66
CA LEU A 103 0.70 16.03 7.63
C LEU A 103 1.18 15.62 9.03
N HIS A 104 0.87 16.42 10.05
CA HIS A 104 1.24 16.13 11.43
C HIS A 104 0.50 14.90 11.98
N ASP A 105 -0.81 14.79 11.72
CA ASP A 105 -1.60 13.62 12.12
C ASP A 105 -1.11 12.34 11.44
N LEU A 106 -0.80 12.41 10.14
CA LEU A 106 -0.26 11.28 9.40
C LEU A 106 1.14 10.88 9.90
N TRP A 107 1.99 11.87 10.19
CA TRP A 107 3.30 11.62 10.79
C TRP A 107 3.18 10.90 12.14
N ARG A 108 2.29 11.38 13.02
CA ARG A 108 2.07 10.76 14.34
C ARG A 108 1.61 9.31 14.20
N ARG A 109 0.62 9.03 13.34
CA ARG A 109 0.15 7.66 13.09
C ARG A 109 1.24 6.77 12.51
N THR A 110 2.09 7.32 11.64
CA THR A 110 3.24 6.60 11.08
C THR A 110 4.28 6.27 12.16
N LEU A 111 4.50 7.18 13.11
CA LEU A 111 5.38 6.94 14.25
C LEU A 111 4.83 5.85 15.16
N ASP A 112 3.56 5.95 15.54
CA ASP A 112 2.86 4.96 16.38
C ASP A 112 2.90 3.57 15.74
N TYR A 113 2.68 3.50 14.42
CA TYR A 113 2.84 2.30 13.61
C TYR A 113 4.27 1.74 13.65
N ASN A 114 5.27 2.58 13.39
CA ASN A 114 6.68 2.16 13.32
C ASN A 114 7.22 1.61 14.65
N LEU A 115 6.64 2.03 15.78
CA LEU A 115 6.95 1.48 17.11
C LEU A 115 6.49 0.03 17.28
N GLN A 116 5.45 -0.38 16.56
CA GLN A 116 4.85 -1.71 16.63
C GLN A 116 5.28 -2.62 15.48
N ALA A 117 5.60 -2.03 14.33
CA ALA A 117 5.98 -2.75 13.13
C ALA A 117 7.42 -3.25 13.20
N PRO A 118 7.71 -4.46 12.68
CA PRO A 118 9.08 -4.94 12.54
C PRO A 118 9.88 -4.01 11.61
N PRO A 119 11.21 -3.88 11.78
CA PRO A 119 12.03 -2.93 11.03
C PRO A 119 11.89 -3.02 9.50
N ALA A 120 11.68 -4.22 8.96
CA ALA A 120 11.51 -4.44 7.52
C ALA A 120 10.22 -3.83 6.93
N LEU A 121 9.23 -3.49 7.76
CA LEU A 121 7.93 -2.98 7.34
C LEU A 121 7.69 -1.52 7.73
N GLN A 122 8.62 -0.91 8.46
CA GLN A 122 8.55 0.50 8.85
C GLN A 122 8.43 1.41 7.62
N ILE A 123 7.63 2.48 7.76
CA ILE A 123 7.43 3.48 6.71
C ILE A 123 8.36 4.66 6.98
N GLY A 124 8.92 5.23 5.91
CA GLY A 124 9.74 6.45 5.99
C GLY A 124 8.96 7.61 6.64
N GLY A 125 9.59 8.28 7.61
CA GLY A 125 8.94 9.39 8.31
C GLY A 125 8.66 10.59 7.41
N VAL A 126 7.49 11.20 7.58
CA VAL A 126 7.11 12.46 6.93
C VAL A 126 7.86 13.61 7.55
N ARG A 127 8.58 14.38 6.75
CA ARG A 127 9.27 15.59 7.22
C ARG A 127 8.36 16.79 6.98
N VAL A 128 7.42 17.02 7.90
CA VAL A 128 6.35 18.04 7.76
C VAL A 128 6.89 19.40 7.32
N ASP A 129 7.96 19.88 7.97
CA ASP A 129 8.56 21.18 7.64
C ASP A 129 9.16 21.22 6.22
N TYR A 130 9.69 20.10 5.73
CA TYR A 130 10.23 19.99 4.38
C TYR A 130 9.12 19.98 3.34
N GLU A 131 8.07 19.20 3.55
CA GLU A 131 6.91 19.12 2.66
C GLU A 131 6.17 20.46 2.54
N LEU A 132 6.02 21.18 3.65
CA LEU A 132 5.42 22.52 3.65
C LEU A 132 6.28 23.53 2.91
N ARG A 133 7.61 23.43 3.06
CA ARG A 133 8.54 24.30 2.35
C ARG A 133 8.48 24.06 0.84
N ASP A 134 8.56 22.81 0.41
CA ASP A 134 8.44 22.42 -1.00
C ASP A 134 7.13 22.94 -1.60
N PHE A 135 6.03 22.82 -0.87
CA PHE A 135 4.75 23.36 -1.29
C PHE A 135 4.77 24.90 -1.47
N VAL A 136 5.33 25.64 -0.51
CA VAL A 136 5.45 27.11 -0.59
C VAL A 136 6.35 27.54 -1.76
N GLU A 137 7.45 26.81 -2.00
CA GLU A 137 8.35 27.07 -3.13
C GLU A 137 7.65 26.84 -4.48
N ASN A 138 6.91 25.73 -4.61
CA ASN A 138 6.14 25.40 -5.82
C ASN A 138 4.97 26.35 -6.09
N THR A 139 4.49 27.08 -5.09
CA THR A 139 3.41 28.08 -5.26
C THR A 139 3.92 29.49 -5.54
N SER A 140 5.22 29.73 -5.40
CA SER A 140 5.85 31.03 -5.61
C SER A 140 6.45 31.20 -7.02
N GLN A 141 6.38 30.16 -7.85
CA GLN A 141 6.77 30.14 -9.27
C GLN A 141 5.56 30.39 -10.18
#